data_AF-A0A412M9V8-F1
#
_entry.id   AF-A0A412M9V8-F1
#
_cell.length_a   1.000
_cell.length_b   1.000
_cell.length_c   1.000
_cell.angle_alpha   90.00
_cell.angle_beta   90.00
_cell.angle_gamma   90.00
#
_symmetry.space_group_name_H-M   'P 1'
#
loop_
_entity.id
_entity.type
_entity.pdbx_description
1 polymer ?
#
loop_
_entity_poly.entity_id
_entity_poly.type
_entity_poly.pdbx_seq_one_letter_code
_entity_poly.pdbx_strand_id
1 'polypeptide(L)'
;MMITEVMKISEPPYTNRGVTRQKEDLTALIDWCQITVKGVDVFIIIEDILRIPLSFMELHGKEKGIAGHELIARFDNIKILKPTGNAQYEGFQILMSGSGCRNYENFLMMNKETWFDFLERVCRYPVNFPRIDLAIDDTKPYLSIPELIRLKNEGLISS
;
A
#
# COMPACT_ATOMS: atom_id res chain seq x y z
N MET A 1 16.69 38.52 36.06
CA MET A 1 17.15 37.11 36.04
C MET A 1 16.09 36.31 35.30
N MET A 2 16.38 35.88 34.06
CA MET A 2 15.40 35.26 33.17
C MET A 2 15.02 33.86 33.68
N ILE A 3 13.72 33.59 33.69
CA ILE A 3 13.13 32.28 34.00
C ILE A 3 13.05 31.54 32.66
N THR A 4 13.84 30.50 32.48
CA THR A 4 13.73 29.60 31.32
C THR A 4 12.59 28.62 31.58
N GLU A 5 11.40 28.92 31.04
CA GLU A 5 10.32 27.93 30.93
C GLU A 5 10.68 26.91 29.86
N VAL A 6 10.89 25.66 30.30
CA VAL A 6 11.05 24.52 29.41
C VAL A 6 9.69 24.25 28.78
N MET A 7 9.57 24.45 27.47
CA MET A 7 8.37 24.06 26.72
C MET A 7 8.14 22.55 26.89
N LYS A 8 7.11 22.17 27.66
CA LYS A 8 6.61 20.80 27.70
C LYS A 8 6.02 20.48 26.34
N ILE A 9 6.73 19.68 25.55
CA ILE A 9 6.16 19.04 24.36
C ILE A 9 5.15 18.02 24.88
N SER A 10 3.86 18.30 24.69
CA SER A 10 2.79 17.37 25.06
C SER A 10 2.92 16.10 24.23
N GLU A 11 2.85 14.93 24.89
CA GLU A 11 2.78 13.66 24.18
C GLU A 11 1.55 13.65 23.26
N PRO A 12 1.71 13.38 21.95
CA PRO A 12 0.58 13.32 21.05
C PRO A 12 -0.33 12.14 21.45
N PRO A 13 -1.65 12.27 21.27
CA PRO A 13 -2.58 11.20 21.61
C PRO A 13 -2.29 9.94 20.79
N TYR A 14 -2.47 8.78 21.42
CA TYR A 14 -2.25 7.47 20.78
C TYR A 14 -3.07 7.26 19.50
N THR A 15 -4.18 7.98 19.34
CA THR A 15 -5.01 7.94 18.12
C THR A 15 -5.48 9.34 17.75
N ASN A 16 -5.49 9.66 16.45
CA ASN A 16 -6.04 10.90 15.89
C ASN A 16 -7.59 10.95 15.86
N ARG A 17 -8.28 10.22 16.75
CA ARG A 17 -9.75 10.32 16.85
C ARG A 17 -10.15 11.74 17.21
N GLY A 18 -10.88 12.41 16.30
CA GLY A 18 -11.29 13.80 16.45
C GLY A 18 -10.37 14.84 15.78
N VAL A 19 -9.36 14.42 15.02
CA VAL A 19 -8.59 15.33 14.17
C VAL A 19 -9.49 15.83 13.03
N THR A 20 -9.80 17.12 13.06
CA THR A 20 -10.37 17.83 11.92
C THR A 20 -9.32 17.92 10.81
N ARG A 21 -9.67 17.50 9.58
CA ARG A 21 -8.81 17.69 8.40
C ARG A 21 -8.34 19.16 8.36
N GLN A 22 -7.05 19.38 8.51
CA GLN A 22 -6.46 20.68 8.17
C GLN A 22 -6.52 20.86 6.66
N LYS A 23 -6.68 22.11 6.24
CA LYS A 23 -6.89 22.51 4.85
C LYS A 23 -5.66 22.14 4.00
N GLU A 24 -5.87 21.07 3.24
CA GLU A 24 -5.30 20.66 1.94
C GLU A 24 -3.93 21.22 1.54
N ASP A 25 -2.90 20.42 1.77
CA ASP A 25 -1.59 20.46 1.07
C ASP A 25 -0.79 19.14 1.28
N LEU A 26 -1.33 18.20 2.07
CA LEU A 26 -0.80 16.85 2.28
C LEU A 26 -1.87 15.83 1.89
N THR A 27 -1.52 14.85 1.07
CA THR A 27 -2.41 13.74 0.70
C THR A 27 -1.78 12.41 1.08
N ALA A 28 -2.50 11.58 1.86
CA ALA A 28 -2.05 10.23 2.17
C ALA A 28 -2.59 9.22 1.14
N LEU A 29 -1.76 8.26 0.74
CA LEU A 29 -2.12 7.24 -0.25
C LEU A 29 -1.44 5.89 0.05
N ILE A 30 -1.99 4.82 -0.49
CA ILE A 30 -1.36 3.49 -0.49
C ILE A 30 -0.39 3.42 -1.67
N ASP A 31 0.88 3.17 -1.37
CA ASP A 31 1.98 3.16 -2.36
C ASP A 31 2.59 1.77 -2.56
N TRP A 32 2.21 0.80 -1.74
CA TRP A 32 2.48 -0.60 -1.97
C TRP A 32 1.40 -1.44 -1.30
N CYS A 33 0.95 -2.49 -1.97
CA CYS A 33 0.03 -3.44 -1.39
C CYS A 33 0.37 -4.86 -1.85
N GLN A 34 0.68 -5.72 -0.89
CA GLN A 34 0.98 -7.12 -1.09
C GLN A 34 0.13 -7.94 -0.14
N ILE A 35 -0.70 -8.81 -0.72
CA ILE A 35 -1.66 -9.64 0.01
C ILE A 35 -1.48 -11.08 -0.44
N THR A 36 -1.36 -12.01 0.51
CA THR A 36 -1.39 -13.44 0.22
C THR A 36 -2.77 -13.97 0.55
N VAL A 37 -3.47 -14.54 -0.43
CA VAL A 37 -4.78 -15.17 -0.31
C VAL A 37 -4.60 -16.69 -0.39
N LYS A 38 -5.14 -17.43 0.59
CA LYS A 38 -4.95 -18.89 0.72
C LYS A 38 -6.22 -19.65 0.37
N GLY A 39 -6.11 -20.88 -0.16
CA GLY A 39 -7.27 -21.77 -0.33
C GLY A 39 -8.41 -21.22 -1.20
N VAL A 40 -8.12 -20.26 -2.08
CA VAL A 40 -9.09 -19.58 -2.94
C VAL A 40 -8.61 -19.66 -4.39
N ASP A 41 -9.54 -19.89 -5.31
CA ASP A 41 -9.27 -19.97 -6.74
C ASP A 41 -8.90 -18.59 -7.32
N VAL A 42 -8.02 -18.56 -8.33
CA VAL A 42 -7.56 -17.31 -8.95
C VAL A 42 -8.70 -16.47 -9.54
N PHE A 43 -9.77 -17.08 -10.04
CA PHE A 43 -10.92 -16.36 -10.59
C PHE A 43 -11.69 -15.62 -9.48
N ILE A 44 -11.79 -16.19 -8.28
CA ILE A 44 -12.37 -15.50 -7.11
C ILE A 44 -11.50 -14.29 -6.73
N ILE A 45 -10.18 -14.43 -6.79
CA ILE A 45 -9.27 -13.30 -6.53
C ILE A 45 -9.51 -12.16 -7.54
N ILE A 46 -9.68 -12.48 -8.81
CA ILE A 46 -9.89 -11.49 -9.88
C ILE A 46 -11.25 -10.82 -9.77
N GLU A 47 -12.32 -11.61 -9.75
CA GLU A 47 -13.68 -11.09 -9.95
C GLU A 47 -14.36 -10.67 -8.65
N ASP A 48 -14.04 -11.31 -7.53
CA ASP A 48 -14.68 -11.02 -6.23
C ASP A 48 -13.80 -10.12 -5.36
N ILE A 49 -12.53 -10.49 -5.16
CA ILE A 49 -11.61 -9.71 -4.31
C ILE A 49 -11.21 -8.40 -5.01
N LEU A 50 -10.56 -8.51 -6.17
CA LEU A 50 -10.10 -7.35 -6.93
C LEU A 50 -11.25 -6.62 -7.63
N ARG A 51 -12.33 -7.32 -7.99
CA ARG A 51 -13.46 -6.79 -8.78
C ARG A 51 -13.01 -6.19 -10.10
N ILE A 52 -12.06 -6.86 -10.76
CA ILE A 52 -11.61 -6.51 -12.11
C ILE A 52 -12.32 -7.46 -13.08
N PRO A 53 -12.97 -6.96 -14.14
CA PRO A 53 -13.54 -7.82 -15.16
C PRO A 53 -12.49 -8.76 -15.74
N LEU A 54 -12.78 -10.07 -15.76
CA LEU A 54 -11.82 -11.09 -16.22
C LEU A 54 -11.32 -10.82 -17.64
N SER A 55 -12.13 -10.21 -18.50
CA SER A 55 -11.78 -9.81 -19.87
C SER A 55 -10.61 -8.83 -19.97
N PHE A 56 -10.28 -8.13 -18.88
CA PHE A 56 -9.13 -7.22 -18.83
C PHE A 56 -7.86 -7.91 -18.35
N MET A 57 -7.95 -9.10 -17.75
CA MET A 57 -6.79 -9.79 -17.21
C MET A 57 -6.06 -10.58 -18.29
N GLU A 58 -4.75 -10.43 -18.35
CA GLU A 58 -3.86 -11.31 -19.08
C GLU A 58 -3.59 -12.56 -18.22
N LEU A 59 -4.17 -13.70 -18.59
CA LEU A 59 -3.94 -14.99 -17.93
C LEU A 59 -2.69 -15.68 -18.52
N HIS A 60 -1.86 -16.27 -17.66
CA HIS A 60 -0.66 -17.03 -18.03
C HIS A 60 0.28 -16.26 -19.00
N GLY A 61 0.78 -15.12 -18.55
CA GLY A 61 1.77 -14.36 -19.31
C GLY A 61 3.02 -15.20 -19.62
N LYS A 62 3.58 -15.06 -20.84
CA LYS A 62 4.84 -15.73 -21.26
C LYS A 62 6.09 -15.21 -20.53
N GLU A 63 5.92 -14.40 -19.48
CA GLU A 63 7.01 -13.74 -18.79
C GLU A 63 7.69 -14.67 -17.78
N LYS A 64 9.00 -14.46 -17.59
CA LYS A 64 9.73 -15.17 -16.54
C LYS A 64 9.16 -14.79 -15.17
N GLY A 65 9.05 -15.79 -14.29
CA GLY A 65 8.64 -15.58 -12.91
C GLY A 65 9.47 -14.50 -12.19
N ILE A 66 8.87 -13.87 -11.17
CA ILE A 66 9.45 -12.77 -10.40
C ILE A 66 9.86 -13.31 -9.03
N ALA A 67 11.14 -13.21 -8.67
CA ALA A 67 11.66 -13.49 -7.33
C ALA A 67 11.13 -14.82 -6.72
N GLY A 68 11.18 -15.93 -7.48
CA GLY A 68 10.68 -17.22 -7.03
C GLY A 68 9.16 -17.36 -7.03
N HIS A 69 8.45 -16.56 -7.84
CA HIS A 69 7.01 -16.68 -8.06
C HIS A 69 6.70 -16.74 -9.55
N GLU A 70 5.76 -17.60 -9.93
CA GLU A 70 5.16 -17.64 -11.26
C GLU A 70 4.09 -16.54 -11.38
N LEU A 71 4.04 -15.89 -12.55
CA LEU A 71 2.98 -14.93 -12.86
C LEU A 71 1.76 -15.67 -13.40
N ILE A 72 0.65 -15.61 -12.66
CA ILE A 72 -0.58 -16.33 -13.00
C ILE A 72 -1.53 -15.45 -13.81
N ALA A 73 -1.71 -14.20 -13.38
CA ALA A 73 -2.52 -13.22 -14.07
C ALA A 73 -2.01 -11.80 -13.83
N ARG A 74 -2.27 -10.89 -14.76
CA ARG A 74 -2.01 -9.46 -14.54
C ARG A 74 -2.98 -8.54 -15.26
N PHE A 75 -3.09 -7.33 -14.73
CA PHE A 75 -3.56 -6.15 -15.44
C PHE A 75 -2.56 -5.04 -15.19
N ASP A 76 -1.82 -4.61 -16.22
CA ASP A 76 -0.75 -3.61 -16.09
C ASP A 76 0.19 -3.94 -14.90
N ASN A 77 0.21 -3.10 -13.86
CA ASN A 77 1.06 -3.29 -12.67
C ASN A 77 0.38 -4.02 -11.50
N ILE A 78 -0.83 -4.55 -11.70
CA ILE A 78 -1.54 -5.39 -10.74
C ILE A 78 -1.25 -6.85 -11.10
N LYS A 79 -0.57 -7.58 -10.22
CA LYS A 79 -0.08 -8.94 -10.52
C LYS A 79 -0.66 -9.93 -9.52
N ILE A 80 -1.05 -11.10 -10.01
CA ILE A 80 -1.37 -12.28 -9.21
C ILE A 80 -0.28 -13.32 -9.44
N LEU A 81 0.42 -13.65 -8.37
CA LEU A 81 1.60 -14.49 -8.38
C LEU A 81 1.34 -15.77 -7.60
N LYS A 82 1.96 -16.88 -8.01
CA LYS A 82 1.98 -18.13 -7.23
C LYS A 82 3.43 -18.44 -6.87
N PRO A 83 3.76 -18.76 -5.62
CA PRO A 83 5.12 -19.11 -5.26
C PRO A 83 5.62 -20.36 -6.01
N THR A 84 6.89 -20.38 -6.38
CA THR A 84 7.60 -21.51 -7.01
C THR A 84 8.87 -21.86 -6.25
N GLY A 85 9.29 -23.13 -6.31
CA GLY A 85 10.53 -23.60 -5.69
C GLY A 85 10.52 -23.48 -4.16
N ASN A 86 11.44 -22.69 -3.60
CA ASN A 86 11.72 -22.59 -2.15
C ASN A 86 10.79 -21.64 -1.38
N ALA A 87 9.97 -20.84 -2.05
CA ALA A 87 8.98 -19.99 -1.39
C ALA A 87 7.81 -20.86 -0.92
N GLN A 88 7.91 -21.43 0.29
CA GLN A 88 6.91 -22.36 0.80
C GLN A 88 5.78 -21.61 1.52
N TYR A 89 4.84 -21.06 0.77
CA TYR A 89 3.51 -20.78 1.30
C TYR A 89 2.45 -21.22 0.31
N GLU A 90 1.30 -21.64 0.83
CA GLU A 90 0.16 -22.01 0.03
C GLU A 90 -0.66 -20.75 -0.31
N GLY A 91 -1.12 -20.64 -1.55
CA GLY A 91 -1.99 -19.57 -2.01
C GLY A 91 -1.41 -18.73 -3.14
N PHE A 92 -2.11 -17.64 -3.43
CA PHE A 92 -1.73 -16.64 -4.43
C PHE A 92 -1.39 -15.33 -3.76
N GLN A 93 -0.50 -14.56 -4.37
CA GLN A 93 -0.12 -13.23 -3.93
C GLN A 93 -0.61 -12.18 -4.91
N ILE A 94 -1.43 -11.27 -4.43
CA ILE A 94 -1.73 -10.00 -5.11
C ILE A 94 -0.57 -9.05 -4.82
N LEU A 95 0.01 -8.48 -5.86
CA LEU A 95 1.12 -7.54 -5.78
C LEU A 95 0.80 -6.27 -6.58
N MET A 96 0.80 -5.14 -5.88
CA MET A 96 0.64 -3.80 -6.44
C MET A 96 1.76 -2.90 -5.92
N SER A 97 2.66 -2.46 -6.80
CA SER A 97 3.60 -1.36 -6.53
C SER A 97 2.89 -0.01 -6.52
N GLY A 98 3.58 1.11 -6.31
CA GLY A 98 2.97 2.45 -6.33
C GLY A 98 2.13 2.72 -7.58
N SER A 99 2.69 2.43 -8.76
CA SER A 99 1.95 2.48 -10.03
C SER A 99 0.77 1.51 -10.08
N GLY A 100 0.93 0.27 -9.59
CA GLY A 100 -0.15 -0.71 -9.48
C GLY A 100 -1.29 -0.26 -8.56
N CYS A 101 -0.97 0.46 -7.48
CA CYS A 101 -1.96 1.06 -6.59
C CYS A 101 -2.73 2.16 -7.32
N ARG A 102 -2.05 3.04 -8.08
CA ARG A 102 -2.72 4.05 -8.92
C ARG A 102 -3.58 3.40 -10.02
N ASN A 103 -3.11 2.31 -10.63
CA ASN A 103 -3.91 1.54 -11.59
C ASN A 103 -5.18 1.00 -10.93
N TYR A 104 -5.05 0.42 -9.73
CA TYR A 104 -6.16 -0.22 -9.02
C TYR A 104 -7.24 0.78 -8.57
N GLU A 105 -6.83 2.00 -8.20
CA GLU A 105 -7.77 3.06 -7.86
C GLU A 105 -8.76 3.40 -8.97
N ASN A 106 -8.40 3.21 -10.25
CA ASN A 106 -9.36 3.37 -11.33
C ASN A 106 -10.52 2.38 -11.21
N PHE A 107 -10.24 1.12 -10.84
CA PHE A 107 -11.27 0.13 -10.60
C PHE A 107 -12.09 0.45 -9.35
N LEU A 108 -11.44 0.90 -8.28
CA LEU A 108 -12.15 1.36 -7.08
C LEU A 108 -13.12 2.50 -7.42
N MET A 109 -12.67 3.51 -8.18
CA MET A 109 -13.53 4.60 -8.65
C MET A 109 -14.70 4.10 -9.52
N MET A 110 -14.44 3.21 -10.47
CA MET A 110 -15.48 2.63 -11.34
C MET A 110 -16.51 1.83 -10.52
N ASN A 111 -16.05 1.11 -9.50
CA ASN A 111 -16.88 0.32 -8.60
C ASN A 111 -17.55 1.16 -7.50
N LYS A 112 -17.26 2.47 -7.42
CA LYS A 112 -17.70 3.38 -6.36
C LYS A 112 -17.26 2.92 -4.96
N GLU A 113 -16.04 2.39 -4.89
CA GLU A 113 -15.41 1.87 -3.70
C GLU A 113 -14.19 2.71 -3.32
N THR A 114 -13.78 2.57 -2.06
CA THR A 114 -12.54 3.10 -1.52
C THR A 114 -11.55 1.97 -1.25
N TRP A 115 -10.30 2.32 -0.97
CA TRP A 115 -9.33 1.35 -0.43
C TRP A 115 -9.82 0.67 0.84
N PHE A 116 -10.61 1.36 1.67
CA PHE A 116 -11.18 0.76 2.88
C PHE A 116 -12.17 -0.36 2.53
N ASP A 117 -13.07 -0.14 1.57
CA ASP A 117 -14.03 -1.16 1.12
C ASP A 117 -13.31 -2.38 0.53
N PHE A 118 -12.23 -2.16 -0.22
CA PHE A 118 -11.37 -3.22 -0.72
C PHE A 118 -10.71 -4.01 0.43
N LEU A 119 -10.05 -3.34 1.38
CA LEU A 119 -9.37 -4.01 2.49
C LEU A 119 -10.35 -4.76 3.40
N GLU A 120 -11.56 -4.20 3.64
CA GLU A 120 -12.61 -4.89 4.37
C GLU A 120 -13.06 -6.16 3.64
N ARG A 121 -13.25 -6.08 2.31
CA ARG A 121 -13.59 -7.24 1.48
C ARG A 121 -12.49 -8.31 1.50
N VAL A 122 -11.23 -7.92 1.38
CA VAL A 122 -10.06 -8.83 1.46
C VAL A 122 -10.06 -9.59 2.79
N CYS A 123 -10.39 -8.94 3.91
CA CYS A 123 -10.45 -9.55 5.23
C CYS A 123 -11.55 -10.62 5.40
N ARG A 124 -12.45 -10.81 4.42
CA ARG A 124 -13.45 -11.88 4.41
C ARG A 124 -12.87 -13.24 3.97
N TYR A 125 -11.64 -13.25 3.45
CA TYR A 125 -10.93 -14.44 2.99
C TYR A 125 -9.77 -14.79 3.94
N PRO A 126 -9.27 -16.03 3.92
CA PRO A 126 -8.05 -16.39 4.64
C PRO A 126 -6.83 -15.73 3.99
N VAL A 127 -6.44 -14.56 4.54
CA VAL A 127 -5.38 -13.71 3.99
C VAL A 127 -4.27 -13.41 4.99
N ASN A 128 -3.10 -13.10 4.46
CA ASN A 128 -2.02 -12.40 5.16
C ASN A 128 -1.71 -11.09 4.41
N PHE A 129 -1.21 -10.09 5.12
CA PHE A 129 -0.73 -8.82 4.55
C PHE A 129 0.79 -8.69 4.72
N PRO A 130 1.61 -9.32 3.85
CA PRO A 130 3.07 -9.21 3.93
C PRO A 130 3.60 -7.78 3.89
N ARG A 131 2.94 -6.87 3.15
CA ARG A 131 3.39 -5.48 3.02
C ARG A 131 2.27 -4.55 2.60
N ILE A 132 2.13 -3.45 3.33
CA ILE A 132 1.33 -2.28 2.94
C ILE A 132 2.18 -1.05 3.24
N ASP A 133 2.43 -0.22 2.23
CA ASP A 133 3.16 1.03 2.39
C ASP A 133 2.17 2.20 2.26
N LEU A 134 2.29 3.17 3.17
CA LEU A 134 1.57 4.43 3.12
C LEU A 134 2.56 5.54 2.74
N ALA A 135 2.18 6.38 1.78
CA ALA A 135 2.92 7.57 1.39
C ALA A 135 2.12 8.83 1.71
N ILE A 136 2.83 9.94 1.88
CA ILE A 136 2.26 11.28 2.01
C ILE A 136 2.87 12.14 0.91
N ASP A 137 2.02 12.65 0.03
CA ASP A 137 2.39 13.65 -0.95
C ASP A 137 2.36 15.04 -0.30
N ASP A 138 3.52 15.71 -0.27
CA ASP A 138 3.70 17.07 0.23
C ASP A 138 3.86 18.04 -0.93
N THR A 139 2.79 18.77 -1.27
CA THR A 139 2.79 19.70 -2.40
C THR A 139 3.14 21.14 -2.00
N LYS A 140 3.37 21.41 -0.71
CA LYS A 140 3.62 22.75 -0.14
C LYS A 140 4.99 22.85 0.56
N PRO A 141 5.93 22.00 0.13
CA PRO A 141 7.13 21.53 0.85
C PRO A 141 7.23 21.88 2.34
N TYR A 142 6.41 21.24 3.19
CA TYR A 142 6.59 21.27 4.64
C TYR A 142 7.91 20.62 5.08
N LEU A 143 8.34 19.57 4.36
CA LEU A 143 9.61 18.88 4.60
C LEU A 143 10.60 19.11 3.46
N SER A 144 11.66 19.85 3.75
CA SER A 144 12.76 20.09 2.81
C SER A 144 13.81 18.98 2.92
N ILE A 145 13.97 18.17 1.87
CA ILE A 145 15.00 17.11 1.82
C ILE A 145 16.42 17.66 2.05
N PRO A 146 16.85 18.78 1.43
CA PRO A 146 18.15 19.37 1.75
C PRO A 146 18.34 19.71 3.22
N GLU A 147 17.28 20.23 3.88
CA GLU A 147 17.33 20.58 5.30
C GLU A 147 17.42 19.33 6.18
N LEU A 148 16.66 18.27 5.86
CA LEU A 148 16.75 16.99 6.58
C LEU A 148 18.16 16.39 6.48
N ILE A 149 18.80 16.48 5.31
CA ILE A 149 20.20 16.04 5.13
C ILE A 149 21.15 16.87 6.01
N ARG A 150 20.98 18.20 6.04
CA ARG A 150 21.78 19.10 6.89
C ARG A 150 21.66 18.72 8.36
N LEU A 151 20.42 18.60 8.85
CA LEU A 151 20.12 18.23 10.24
C LEU A 151 20.71 16.87 10.62
N LYS A 152 20.64 15.88 9.73
CA LYS A 152 21.24 14.55 9.96
C LYS A 152 22.75 14.62 10.08
N ASN A 153 23.41 15.41 9.23
CA ASN A 153 24.86 15.56 9.24
C ASN A 153 25.36 16.34 10.46
N GLU A 154 24.55 17.25 11.00
CA GLU A 154 24.81 17.96 12.26
C GLU A 154 24.48 17.14 13.51
N GLY A 155 23.96 15.92 13.36
CA GLY A 155 23.56 15.07 14.48
C GLY A 155 22.31 15.55 15.22
N LEU A 156 21.49 16.39 14.57
CA LEU A 156 20.26 16.96 15.14
C LEU A 156 19.03 16.07 14.92
N ILE A 157 19.12 15.07 14.04
CA ILE A 157 18.12 14.03 13.85
C ILE A 157 18.78 12.65 13.82
N SER A 158 18.11 11.66 14.42
CA SER A 158 18.53 10.26 14.44
C SER A 158 17.58 9.40 13.60
N SER A 159 18.12 8.30 13.06
CA SER A 159 17.35 7.24 12.40
C SER A 159 16.55 6.41 13.39
#